data_AF-A0A7I7SPY5-F1
#
_entry.id   AF-A0A7I7SPY5-F1
#
_cell.length_a   1.000
_cell.length_b   1.000
_cell.length_c   1.000
_cell.angle_alpha   90.00
_cell.angle_beta   90.00
_cell.angle_gamma   90.00
#
_symmetry.space_group_name_H-M   'P 1'
#
loop_
_entity.id
_entity.type
_entity.pdbx_description
1 polymer ?
#
loop_
_entity_poly.entity_id
_entity_poly.type
_entity_poly.pdbx_seq_one_letter_code
_entity_poly.pdbx_strand_id
1 'polypeptide(L)'
;MSSDIDILIPKSTAHQTVTCNDALIEIYRRERPAGGARVVSDLIELREVISESMRASRDRTARVGAVTLVRVSDRLKACAQEELGPDEMQAAMWRTAGRLHRWVAEGTAPPVATRRPSPARAPGPR
;
A
#
# COMPACT_ATOMS: atom_id res chain seq x y z
N MET A 1 5.39 20.42 20.42
CA MET A 1 4.81 19.07 20.59
C MET A 1 4.26 18.66 19.24
N SER A 2 4.97 17.82 18.50
CA SER A 2 4.44 17.27 17.25
C SER A 2 3.35 16.28 17.65
N SER A 3 2.09 16.59 17.33
CA SER A 3 1.02 15.61 17.44
C SER A 3 1.39 14.41 16.57
N ASP A 4 1.60 13.25 17.18
CA ASP A 4 1.84 11.99 16.48
C ASP A 4 0.58 11.68 15.65
N ILE A 5 0.61 12.08 14.38
CA ILE A 5 -0.47 11.78 13.44
C ILE A 5 -0.38 10.29 13.14
N ASP A 6 -1.34 9.53 13.66
CA ASP A 6 -1.49 8.12 13.34
C ASP A 6 -2.27 7.96 12.04
N ILE A 7 -1.73 7.11 11.16
CA ILE A 7 -2.43 6.62 9.98
C ILE A 7 -3.12 5.31 10.36
N LEU A 8 -4.44 5.27 10.17
CA LEU A 8 -5.25 4.07 10.38
C LEU A 8 -5.25 3.22 9.11
N ILE A 9 -4.67 2.04 9.19
CA ILE A 9 -4.57 1.10 8.05
C ILE A 9 -5.37 -0.16 8.39
N PRO A 10 -6.24 -0.68 7.51
CA PRO A 10 -6.89 -1.98 7.74
C PRO A 10 -5.86 -3.09 7.99
N LYS A 11 -6.10 -3.98 8.96
CA LYS A 11 -5.16 -5.07 9.30
C LYS A 11 -4.90 -6.02 8.13
N SER A 12 -5.87 -6.24 7.25
CA SER A 12 -5.68 -7.02 6.02
C SER A 12 -4.64 -6.37 5.10
N THR A 13 -4.72 -5.05 4.90
CA THR A 13 -3.74 -4.28 4.13
C THR A 13 -2.38 -4.31 4.80
N ALA A 14 -2.32 -4.09 6.12
CA ALA A 14 -1.07 -4.16 6.87
C ALA A 14 -0.39 -5.54 6.78
N HIS A 15 -1.17 -6.63 6.84
CA HIS A 15 -0.67 -7.99 6.66
C HIS A 15 -0.12 -8.21 5.25
N GLN A 16 -0.85 -7.77 4.21
CA GLN A 16 -0.37 -7.83 2.83
C GLN A 16 0.93 -7.05 2.65
N THR A 17 1.05 -5.86 3.25
CA THR A 17 2.30 -5.06 3.21
C THR A 17 3.47 -5.81 3.83
N VAL A 18 3.28 -6.43 5.00
CA VAL A 18 4.33 -7.24 5.64
C VAL A 18 4.77 -8.39 4.74
N THR A 19 3.83 -9.13 4.14
CA THR A 19 4.14 -10.22 3.20
C THR A 19 4.92 -9.72 1.98
N CYS A 20 4.53 -8.58 1.40
CA CYS A 20 5.26 -7.98 0.29
C CYS A 20 6.68 -7.57 0.69
N ASN A 21 6.86 -6.98 1.88
CA ASN A 21 8.18 -6.59 2.38
C ASN A 21 9.08 -7.82 2.57
N ASP A 22 8.55 -8.91 3.14
CA ASP A 22 9.31 -10.16 3.33
C ASP A 22 9.81 -10.72 1.98
N ALA A 23 8.94 -10.75 0.96
CA ALA A 23 9.32 -11.18 -0.39
C ALA A 23 10.38 -10.26 -1.04
N LEU A 24 10.26 -8.94 -0.88
CA LEU A 24 11.25 -8.00 -1.38
C LEU A 24 12.61 -8.15 -0.68
N ILE A 25 12.61 -8.34 0.64
CA ILE A 25 13.83 -8.60 1.41
C ILE A 25 14.53 -9.86 0.88
N GLU A 26 13.78 -10.93 0.59
CA GLU A 26 14.33 -12.15 0.01
C GLU A 26 14.98 -11.90 -1.35
N ILE A 27 14.31 -11.17 -2.24
CA ILE A 27 14.83 -10.81 -3.57
C ILE A 27 16.12 -9.99 -3.44
N TYR A 28 16.12 -8.92 -2.64
CA TYR A 28 17.31 -8.07 -2.46
C TYR A 28 18.49 -8.85 -1.86
N ARG A 29 18.24 -9.77 -0.92
CA ARG A 29 19.28 -10.65 -0.36
C ARG A 29 19.85 -11.62 -1.38
N ARG A 30 19.00 -12.11 -2.30
CA ARG A 30 19.39 -13.05 -3.36
C ARG A 30 20.17 -12.36 -4.47
N GLU A 31 19.69 -11.22 -4.96
CA GLU A 31 20.27 -10.51 -6.10
C GLU A 31 21.47 -9.65 -5.73
N ARG A 32 21.55 -9.19 -4.47
CA ARG A 32 22.63 -8.35 -3.93
C ARG A 32 22.97 -7.14 -4.82
N PRO A 33 21.98 -6.31 -5.21
CA PRO A 33 22.25 -5.09 -5.95
C PRO A 33 23.10 -4.13 -5.11
N ALA A 34 23.81 -3.21 -5.79
CA ALA A 34 24.52 -2.13 -5.12
C ALA A 34 23.53 -1.29 -4.30
N GLY A 35 23.80 -1.08 -3.02
CA GLY A 35 22.88 -0.39 -2.10
C GLY A 35 21.81 -1.29 -1.46
N GLY A 36 21.67 -2.55 -1.88
CA GLY A 36 20.63 -3.46 -1.40
C GLY A 36 20.63 -3.72 0.11
N ALA A 37 21.77 -3.60 0.79
CA ALA A 37 21.84 -3.71 2.24
C ALA A 37 21.07 -2.59 2.97
N ARG A 38 21.06 -1.36 2.42
CA ARG A 38 20.29 -0.24 2.97
C ARG A 38 18.80 -0.47 2.76
N VAL A 39 18.41 -0.86 1.54
CA VAL A 39 17.02 -1.19 1.21
C VAL A 39 16.47 -2.29 2.12
N VAL A 40 17.23 -3.38 2.33
CA VAL A 40 16.83 -4.46 3.25
C VAL A 40 16.63 -3.94 4.67
N SER A 41 17.51 -3.06 5.16
CA SER A 41 17.37 -2.48 6.50
C SER A 41 16.09 -1.64 6.63
N ASP A 42 15.81 -0.78 5.65
CA ASP A 42 14.61 0.07 5.66
C ASP A 42 13.31 -0.76 5.51
N LEU A 43 13.32 -1.82 4.69
CA LEU A 43 12.20 -2.75 4.57
C LEU A 43 11.94 -3.53 5.86
N ILE A 44 12.99 -3.92 6.59
CA ILE A 44 12.88 -4.54 7.92
C ILE A 44 12.28 -3.56 8.92
N GLU A 45 12.75 -2.31 8.97
CA GLU A 45 12.20 -1.27 9.84
C GLU A 45 10.70 -1.10 9.60
N LEU A 46 10.29 -0.97 8.33
CA LEU A 46 8.88 -0.84 7.97
C LEU A 46 8.05 -2.06 8.39
N ARG A 47 8.56 -3.26 8.11
CA ARG A 47 7.91 -4.53 8.45
C ARG A 47 7.68 -4.64 9.97
N GLU A 48 8.67 -4.29 10.77
CA GLU A 48 8.61 -4.36 12.23
C GLU A 48 7.61 -3.36 12.79
N VAL A 49 7.67 -2.11 12.35
CA VAL A 49 6.72 -1.05 12.76
C VAL A 49 5.28 -1.47 12.47
N ILE A 50 4.99 -1.94 11.25
CA ILE A 50 3.64 -2.37 10.89
C ILE A 50 3.21 -3.59 11.72
N SER A 51 4.12 -4.55 11.95
CA SER A 51 3.84 -5.74 12.76
C SER A 51 3.53 -5.39 14.21
N GLU A 52 4.28 -4.48 14.80
CA GLU A 52 4.05 -3.98 16.16
C GLU A 52 2.72 -3.22 16.25
N SER A 53 2.46 -2.30 15.32
CA SER A 53 1.19 -1.58 15.20
C SER A 53 -0.03 -2.51 15.08
N MET A 54 0.10 -3.63 14.35
CA MET A 54 -0.96 -4.64 14.25
C MET A 54 -1.19 -5.38 15.58
N ARG A 55 -0.12 -5.71 16.32
CA ARG A 55 -0.20 -6.41 17.61
C ARG A 55 -0.74 -5.51 18.72
N ALA A 56 -0.34 -4.24 18.72
CA ALA A 56 -0.77 -3.25 19.72
C ALA A 56 -2.24 -2.86 19.55
N SER A 57 -2.76 -2.87 18.33
CA SER A 57 -4.15 -2.50 18.08
C SER A 57 -5.12 -3.65 18.36
N ARG A 58 -6.18 -3.38 19.13
CA ARG A 58 -7.28 -4.33 19.36
C ARG A 58 -8.36 -4.31 18.28
N ASP A 59 -8.36 -3.28 17.43
CA ASP A 59 -9.39 -3.06 16.41
C ASP A 59 -9.04 -3.74 15.08
N ARG A 60 -9.87 -3.54 14.05
CA ARG A 60 -9.63 -4.02 12.68
C ARG A 60 -8.59 -3.19 11.91
N THR A 61 -8.05 -2.13 12.52
CA THR A 61 -7.03 -1.25 11.93
C THR A 61 -5.74 -1.30 12.75
N ALA A 62 -4.59 -1.12 12.09
CA ALA A 62 -3.31 -0.83 12.71
C ALA A 62 -3.09 0.69 12.74
N ARG A 63 -2.48 1.20 13.81
CA ARG A 63 -2.11 2.61 13.94
C ARG A 63 -0.63 2.76 13.66
N VAL A 64 -0.28 3.44 12.58
CA VAL A 64 1.12 3.63 12.18
C VAL A 64 1.44 5.11 12.21
N GLY A 65 2.48 5.51 12.95
CA GLY A 65 2.89 6.90 13.03
C GLY A 65 3.34 7.44 11.66
N ALA A 66 2.75 8.56 11.23
CA ALA A 66 3.03 9.18 9.93
C ALA A 66 4.51 9.55 9.76
N VAL A 67 5.17 10.01 10.83
CA VAL A 67 6.59 10.37 10.82
C VAL A 67 7.48 9.18 10.43
N THR A 68 7.19 7.99 10.96
CA THR A 68 7.92 6.77 10.63
C THR A 68 7.73 6.38 9.17
N LEU A 69 6.50 6.44 8.68
CA LEU A 69 6.20 6.13 7.28
C LEU A 69 6.88 7.10 6.32
N VAL A 70 6.86 8.40 6.60
CA VAL A 70 7.56 9.42 5.79
C VAL A 70 9.05 9.13 5.77
N ARG A 71 9.66 8.93 6.94
CA ARG A 71 11.11 8.67 7.05
C ARG A 71 11.55 7.46 6.25
N VAL A 72 10.85 6.33 6.40
CA VAL A 72 11.22 5.10 5.68
C VAL A 72 10.97 5.24 4.18
N SER A 73 9.85 5.88 3.78
CA SER A 73 9.54 6.13 2.37
C SER A 73 10.60 7.01 1.70
N ASP A 74 11.10 8.04 2.39
CA ASP A 74 12.15 8.92 1.87
C ASP A 74 13.47 8.18 1.66
N ARG A 75 13.86 7.31 2.59
CA ARG A 75 15.09 6.50 2.43
C ARG A 75 14.97 5.47 1.32
N LEU A 76 13.84 4.79 1.21
CA LEU A 76 13.58 3.84 0.12
C LEU A 76 13.57 4.55 -1.24
N LYS A 77 12.96 5.74 -1.31
CA LYS A 77 13.00 6.58 -2.51
C LYS A 77 14.43 6.96 -2.87
N ALA A 78 15.24 7.39 -1.92
CA ALA A 78 16.63 7.74 -2.16
C ALA A 78 17.43 6.53 -2.71
N CYS A 79 17.29 5.35 -2.10
CA CYS A 79 17.95 4.13 -2.59
C CYS A 79 17.52 3.79 -4.02
N ALA A 80 16.23 3.86 -4.31
CA ALA A 80 15.75 3.53 -5.65
C ALA A 80 16.08 4.62 -6.70
N GLN A 81 16.28 5.89 -6.28
CA GLN A 81 16.86 6.93 -7.15
C GLN A 81 18.34 6.67 -7.44
N GLU A 82 19.10 6.17 -6.47
CA GLU A 82 20.49 5.75 -6.68
C GLU A 82 20.59 4.56 -7.65
N GLU A 83 19.63 3.61 -7.59
CA GLU A 83 19.61 2.41 -8.46
C GLU A 83 19.13 2.69 -9.89
N LEU A 84 18.05 3.46 -10.07
CA LEU A 84 17.38 3.65 -11.38
C LEU A 84 17.72 5.00 -12.03
N GLY A 85 18.25 5.96 -11.28
CA GLY A 85 18.36 7.35 -11.70
C GLY A 85 17.06 8.16 -11.53
N PRO A 86 17.16 9.50 -11.52
CA PRO A 86 16.06 10.38 -11.15
C PRO A 86 14.90 10.38 -12.15
N ASP A 87 15.18 10.30 -13.45
CA ASP A 87 14.16 10.38 -14.51
C ASP A 87 13.30 9.10 -14.55
N GLU A 88 13.92 7.93 -14.49
CA GLU A 88 13.21 6.64 -14.45
C GLU A 88 12.38 6.51 -13.18
N MET A 89 12.94 6.94 -12.03
CA MET A 89 12.19 7.03 -10.77
C MET A 89 10.98 7.95 -10.91
N GLN A 90 11.15 9.16 -11.44
CA GLN A 90 10.05 10.10 -11.60
C GLN A 90 8.95 9.54 -12.51
N ALA A 91 9.32 8.87 -13.61
CA ALA A 91 8.37 8.20 -14.49
C ALA A 91 7.63 7.05 -13.77
N ALA A 92 8.33 6.28 -12.93
CA ALA A 92 7.72 5.21 -12.12
C ALA A 92 6.75 5.75 -11.07
N MET A 93 7.12 6.84 -10.39
CA MET A 93 6.25 7.52 -9.44
C MET A 93 4.98 8.05 -10.12
N TRP A 94 5.09 8.68 -11.29
CA TRP A 94 3.93 9.15 -12.05
C TRP A 94 2.99 8.03 -12.48
N ARG A 95 3.55 6.92 -12.99
CA ARG A 95 2.75 5.73 -13.32
C ARG A 95 2.01 5.19 -12.09
N THR A 96 2.66 5.19 -10.93
CA THR A 96 2.06 4.71 -9.68
C THR A 96 0.98 5.67 -9.16
N ALA A 97 1.23 6.98 -9.18
CA ALA A 97 0.24 7.99 -8.83
C ALA A 97 -1.01 7.90 -9.72
N GLY A 98 -0.83 7.70 -11.03
CA GLY A 98 -1.93 7.46 -11.95
C GLY A 98 -2.74 6.19 -11.65
N ARG A 99 -2.06 5.08 -11.27
CA ARG A 99 -2.74 3.85 -10.83
C ARG A 99 -3.50 4.06 -9.52
N LEU A 100 -2.92 4.76 -8.56
CA LEU A 100 -3.58 5.07 -7.29
C LEU A 100 -4.81 5.96 -7.51
N HIS A 101 -4.68 7.00 -8.32
CA HIS A 101 -5.79 7.88 -8.68
C HIS A 101 -6.95 7.08 -9.31
N ARG A 102 -6.63 6.18 -10.24
CA ARG A 102 -7.62 5.29 -10.85
C ARG A 102 -8.28 4.36 -9.85
N TRP A 103 -7.49 3.70 -8.99
CA TRP A 103 -8.02 2.80 -7.97
C TRP A 103 -8.95 3.51 -6.98
N VAL A 104 -8.60 4.73 -6.57
CA VAL A 104 -9.48 5.58 -5.75
C VAL A 104 -10.74 5.93 -6.52
N ALA A 105 -10.65 6.33 -7.79
CA ALA A 105 -11.83 6.63 -8.61
C ALA A 105 -12.75 5.41 -8.77
N GLU A 106 -12.19 4.22 -8.98
CA GLU A 106 -12.93 2.96 -9.09
C GLU A 106 -13.56 2.54 -7.75
N GLY A 107 -12.85 2.70 -6.63
CA GLY A 107 -13.34 2.36 -5.29
C GLY A 107 -14.34 3.36 -4.71
N THR A 108 -14.37 4.59 -5.24
CA THR A 108 -15.31 5.65 -4.85
C THR A 108 -16.49 5.79 -5.83
N ALA A 109 -16.49 5.04 -6.93
CA ALA A 109 -17.59 5.02 -7.87
C ALA A 109 -18.87 4.52 -7.15
N PRO A 110 -20.00 5.26 -7.23
CA PRO A 110 -21.24 4.79 -6.65
C PRO A 110 -21.63 3.46 -7.31
N PRO A 111 -22.16 2.49 -6.54
CA PRO A 111 -22.54 1.19 -7.10
C PRO A 111 -23.52 1.42 -8.24
N VAL A 112 -23.16 0.95 -9.44
CA VAL A 112 -24.05 0.99 -10.60
C VAL A 112 -25.30 0.22 -10.21
N ALA A 113 -26.42 0.93 -10.10
CA ALA A 113 -27.71 0.30 -9.89
C ALA A 113 -27.93 -0.68 -11.02
N THR A 114 -27.74 -1.97 -10.74
CA THR A 114 -28.16 -3.04 -11.63
C THR A 114 -29.67 -2.93 -11.66
N ARG A 115 -30.18 -2.27 -12.71
CA ARG A 115 -31.61 -2.19 -12.98
C ARG A 115 -32.05 -3.62 -13.23
N ARG A 116 -32.53 -4.28 -12.16
CA ARG A 116 -33.09 -5.62 -12.22
C ARG A 116 -34.14 -5.57 -13.34
N PRO A 117 -34.05 -6.37 -14.40
CA PRO A 117 -35.11 -6.41 -15.39
C PRO A 117 -36.39 -6.79 -14.65
N SER A 118 -37.39 -5.90 -14.67
CA SER A 118 -38.71 -6.19 -14.12
C SER A 118 -39.18 -7.52 -14.72
N PRO A 119 -39.62 -8.49 -13.91
CA PRO A 119 -40.24 -9.69 -14.46
C PRO A 119 -41.45 -9.22 -15.27
N ALA A 120 -41.43 -9.53 -16.57
CA ALA A 120 -42.56 -9.28 -17.45
C ALA A 120 -43.80 -9.93 -16.82
N ARG A 121 -44.83 -9.11 -16.60
CA ARG A 121 -46.13 -9.53 -16.09
C ARG A 121 -46.68 -10.58 -17.06
N ALA A 122 -46.74 -11.84 -16.62
CA ALA A 122 -47.33 -12.91 -17.42
C ALA A 122 -48.81 -12.56 -17.74
N PRO A 123 -49.29 -12.79 -18.97
CA PRO A 123 -50.70 -12.65 -19.29
C PRO A 123 -51.46 -13.77 -18.55
N GLY A 124 -52.43 -13.39 -17.72
CA GLY A 124 -53.28 -14.33 -17.00
C GLY A 124 -54.12 -15.19 -17.96
N PRO A 125 -54.53 -16.40 -17.54
CA PRO A 125 -55.41 -17.23 -18.33
C PRO A 125 -56.83 -16.63 -18.35
N ARG A 126 -57.52 -16.93 -19.44
CA ARG A 126 -58.79 -16.37 -19.96
C ARG A 126 -59.91 -16.26 -18.95
#